data_AF-A0A1H4KJI4-F1
#
_entry.id   AF-A0A1H4KJI4-F1
#
_cell.length_a   1.000
_cell.length_b   1.000
_cell.length_c   1.000
_cell.angle_alpha   90.00
_cell.angle_beta   90.00
_cell.angle_gamma   90.00
#
_symmetry.space_group_name_H-M   'P 1'
#
loop_
_entity.id
_entity.type
_entity.pdbx_description
1 polymer ?
#
loop_
_entity_poly.entity_id
_entity_poly.type
_entity_poly.pdbx_seq_one_letter_code
_entity_poly.pdbx_strand_id
1 'polypeptide(L)'
;MTDTLHTAPPRALRPFARDPRRWEKERSRALRTGHVCGDHEDADTCEVVLVFERTGWGWLAWPVPGEGTVPELPVQIGVLAPGATMRRRLAVCWLLRRPAHRIALTSGSRASVRLSAAVVGAVALVAAFYALGRGIRADVVLPAMLLAPLLTEHLPDVLDGRAVEHVRWVQGDAPCRYLQRLAGLQTYLIQAASGSDRDGYELRRSAEVGHQLLWDAADLLQTQAHDTRPVSACLIDRERLMVQLAHQAAQLLEHARAKPASGGAAQLDDGSGSLGSLPPGFERATPSPPAPALTSSPLKGSPSMTQAQSGTAVRARDVYLLFAHDPYYPGGGAQEVNATVVAADCLLHPRVQQPDGARIHDRLTRGRTPGEVIPLATLTHELGGGAGWPYVGDWEKVTADLVQLVRAAGCDALSLGLPEIARALICTGPNNHVRTLDTAAGHTLTYGPKERAAVLAEIDRFLACLVAEQDLWPGDGLLPPHFQQP
;
A
#
# COMPACT_ATOMS: atom_id res chain seq x y z
N MET A 1 -30.90 16.31 15.94
CA MET A 1 -31.55 15.15 15.27
C MET A 1 -30.44 14.31 14.67
N THR A 2 -29.96 13.33 15.44
CA THR A 2 -28.97 12.34 15.01
C THR A 2 -29.73 11.11 14.55
N ASP A 3 -30.04 11.02 13.26
CA ASP A 3 -30.44 9.75 12.68
C ASP A 3 -29.22 8.83 12.73
N THR A 4 -29.14 8.02 13.79
CA THR A 4 -28.20 6.93 13.90
C THR A 4 -28.52 5.95 12.80
N LEU A 5 -27.73 5.96 11.72
CA LEU A 5 -27.73 4.96 10.65
C LEU A 5 -27.86 3.57 11.26
N HIS A 6 -29.08 3.01 11.23
CA HIS A 6 -29.41 1.69 11.73
C HIS A 6 -28.88 0.63 10.76
N THR A 7 -27.55 0.50 10.69
CA THR A 7 -26.96 -0.70 10.12
C THR A 7 -27.21 -1.82 11.13
N ALA A 8 -27.81 -2.93 10.67
CA ALA A 8 -28.04 -4.09 11.53
C ALA A 8 -26.72 -4.45 12.24
N PRO A 9 -26.74 -4.71 13.56
CA PRO A 9 -25.51 -4.93 14.31
C PRO A 9 -24.73 -6.08 13.66
N PRO A 10 -23.41 -5.92 13.45
CA PRO A 10 -22.60 -6.97 12.86
C PRO A 10 -22.77 -8.26 13.66
N ARG A 11 -23.05 -9.37 12.99
CA ARG A 11 -23.17 -10.68 13.64
C ARG A 11 -21.89 -10.95 14.41
N ALA A 12 -22.02 -11.18 15.72
CA ALA A 12 -20.90 -11.60 16.56
C ALA A 12 -20.22 -12.82 15.93
N LEU A 13 -18.89 -12.80 15.84
CA LEU A 13 -18.12 -13.93 15.34
C LEU A 13 -18.39 -15.15 16.23
N ARG A 14 -18.64 -16.30 15.60
CA ARG A 14 -18.77 -17.59 16.29
C ARG A 14 -17.64 -18.52 15.85
N PRO A 15 -17.19 -19.44 16.73
CA PRO A 15 -16.19 -20.43 16.35
C PRO A 15 -16.62 -21.19 15.10
N PHE A 16 -15.79 -21.16 14.08
CA PHE A 16 -16.02 -21.85 12.81
C PHE A 16 -17.39 -21.55 12.21
N ALA A 17 -17.81 -20.28 12.17
CA ALA A 17 -19.13 -19.87 11.70
C ALA A 17 -19.53 -20.45 10.31
N ARG A 18 -18.55 -20.77 9.46
CA ARG A 18 -18.76 -21.41 8.14
C ARG A 18 -18.96 -22.93 8.20
N ASP A 19 -18.46 -23.60 9.24
CA ASP A 19 -18.56 -25.05 9.43
C ASP A 19 -18.67 -25.40 10.94
N PRO A 20 -19.88 -25.37 11.51
CA PRO A 20 -20.09 -25.67 12.93
C PRO A 20 -19.64 -27.09 13.33
N ARG A 21 -19.63 -28.05 12.40
CA ARG A 21 -19.18 -29.43 12.69
C ARG A 21 -17.67 -29.48 12.98
N ARG A 22 -16.92 -28.53 12.42
CA ARG A 22 -15.49 -28.40 12.67
C ARG A 22 -15.17 -28.00 14.11
N TRP A 23 -16.01 -27.15 14.72
CA TRP A 23 -15.86 -26.81 16.14
C TRP A 23 -15.91 -28.07 16.99
N GLU A 24 -16.92 -28.91 16.83
CA GLU A 24 -17.08 -30.12 17.63
C GLU A 24 -15.91 -31.10 17.44
N LYS A 25 -15.40 -31.22 16.21
CA LYS A 25 -14.22 -32.04 15.90
C LYS A 25 -12.96 -31.53 16.58
N GLU A 26 -12.67 -30.23 16.50
CA GLU A 26 -11.48 -29.63 17.11
C GLU A 26 -11.60 -29.60 18.64
N ARG A 27 -12.79 -29.32 19.19
CA ARG A 27 -13.10 -29.47 20.62
C ARG A 27 -12.85 -30.89 21.11
N SER A 28 -13.45 -31.89 20.48
CA SER A 28 -13.26 -33.31 20.84
C SER A 28 -11.79 -33.75 20.72
N ARG A 29 -11.05 -33.20 19.75
CA ARG A 29 -9.61 -33.43 19.65
C ARG A 29 -8.86 -32.78 20.81
N ALA A 30 -9.13 -31.52 21.09
CA ALA A 30 -8.52 -30.74 22.15
C ALA A 30 -8.75 -31.38 23.53
N LEU A 31 -9.97 -31.83 23.81
CA LEU A 31 -10.31 -32.54 25.05
C LEU A 31 -9.60 -33.89 25.19
N ARG A 32 -9.32 -34.59 24.08
CA ARG A 32 -8.58 -35.87 24.09
C ARG A 32 -7.07 -35.71 24.26
N THR A 33 -6.51 -34.58 23.79
CA THR A 33 -5.05 -34.35 23.80
C THR A 33 -4.59 -33.43 24.91
N GLY A 34 -5.49 -32.64 25.49
CA GLY A 34 -5.19 -31.68 26.55
C GLY A 34 -5.48 -32.26 27.93
N HIS A 35 -4.73 -31.80 28.93
CA HIS A 35 -5.13 -31.91 30.33
C HIS A 35 -6.31 -30.96 30.56
N VAL A 36 -7.52 -31.44 30.31
CA VAL A 36 -8.73 -30.74 30.70
C VAL A 36 -8.83 -30.88 32.21
N CYS A 37 -8.73 -29.77 32.92
CA CYS A 37 -8.90 -29.83 34.36
C CYS A 37 -10.32 -30.28 34.69
N GLY A 38 -10.41 -31.33 35.49
CA GLY A 38 -11.66 -31.74 36.09
C GLY A 38 -12.12 -30.70 37.11
N ASP A 39 -13.42 -30.68 37.40
CA ASP A 39 -14.09 -29.72 38.28
C ASP A 39 -13.59 -29.71 39.76
N HIS A 40 -12.49 -30.39 40.09
CA HIS A 40 -12.00 -30.64 41.45
C HIS A 40 -10.52 -30.28 41.70
N GLU A 41 -9.79 -29.77 40.70
CA GLU A 41 -8.42 -29.26 40.92
C GLU A 41 -8.40 -27.73 40.94
N ASP A 42 -7.52 -27.16 41.77
CA ASP A 42 -7.38 -25.71 41.98
C ASP A 42 -7.33 -24.96 40.63
N ALA A 43 -8.37 -24.17 40.37
CA ALA A 43 -8.63 -23.50 39.09
C ALA A 43 -7.48 -22.58 38.62
N ASP A 44 -6.55 -22.25 39.51
CA ASP A 44 -5.44 -21.33 39.27
C ASP A 44 -4.26 -21.96 38.50
N THR A 45 -4.20 -23.29 38.36
CA THR A 45 -3.05 -23.97 37.71
C THR A 45 -3.35 -24.58 36.33
N CYS A 46 -4.59 -24.51 35.90
CA CYS A 46 -5.07 -25.19 34.71
C CYS A 46 -4.88 -24.35 33.44
N GLU A 47 -3.94 -24.75 32.58
CA GLU A 47 -3.79 -24.13 31.27
C GLU A 47 -5.06 -24.36 30.43
N VAL A 48 -5.77 -23.27 30.11
CA VAL A 48 -6.95 -23.30 29.24
C VAL A 48 -6.57 -23.86 27.87
N VAL A 49 -7.23 -24.93 27.46
CA VAL A 49 -7.03 -25.53 26.14
C VAL A 49 -7.64 -24.62 25.07
N LEU A 50 -6.83 -24.22 24.07
CA LEU A 50 -7.23 -23.30 23.00
C LEU A 50 -7.38 -23.99 21.65
N VAL A 51 -8.42 -23.62 20.92
CA VAL A 51 -8.63 -24.01 19.51
C VAL A 51 -8.47 -22.79 18.60
N PHE A 52 -7.61 -22.92 17.60
CA PHE A 52 -7.28 -21.83 16.68
C PHE A 52 -8.05 -21.92 15.36
N GLU A 53 -8.87 -20.92 15.08
CA GLU A 53 -9.57 -20.73 13.81
C GLU A 53 -8.78 -19.77 12.90
N ARG A 54 -8.71 -20.09 11.59
CA ARG A 54 -8.04 -19.25 10.59
C ARG A 54 -9.06 -18.44 9.80
N THR A 55 -8.74 -17.16 9.56
CA THR A 55 -9.56 -16.25 8.77
C THR A 55 -8.75 -15.69 7.59
N GLY A 56 -9.42 -14.96 6.68
CA GLY A 56 -8.75 -14.31 5.54
C GLY A 56 -7.86 -13.12 5.94
N TRP A 57 -8.01 -12.62 7.17
CA TRP A 57 -7.30 -11.45 7.70
C TRP A 57 -6.42 -11.79 8.91
N GLY A 58 -6.52 -13.00 9.48
CA GLY A 58 -5.93 -13.32 10.78
C GLY A 58 -6.27 -14.71 11.33
N TRP A 59 -6.35 -14.79 12.64
CA TRP A 59 -6.76 -15.97 13.39
C TRP A 59 -7.46 -15.59 14.70
N LEU A 60 -8.23 -16.53 15.24
CA LEU A 60 -8.96 -16.43 16.50
C LEU A 60 -8.58 -17.63 17.39
N ALA A 61 -8.27 -17.40 18.65
CA ALA A 61 -8.10 -18.46 19.64
C ALA A 61 -9.33 -18.54 20.55
N TRP A 62 -10.01 -19.66 20.47
CA TRP A 62 -11.23 -19.95 21.22
C TRP A 62 -10.90 -20.83 22.42
N PRO A 63 -11.35 -20.47 23.64
CA PRO A 63 -11.21 -21.36 24.79
C PRO A 63 -12.14 -22.57 24.62
N VAL A 64 -11.69 -23.75 25.07
CA VAL A 64 -12.52 -24.96 25.08
C VAL A 64 -13.07 -25.17 26.49
N PRO A 65 -14.31 -24.76 26.78
CA PRO A 65 -14.91 -25.01 28.09
C PRO A 65 -15.19 -26.51 28.28
N GLY A 66 -14.94 -27.03 29.48
CA GLY A 66 -15.20 -28.43 29.83
C GLY A 66 -16.68 -28.82 29.67
N GLU A 67 -17.58 -27.89 30.03
CA GLU A 67 -19.03 -28.05 29.95
C GLU A 67 -19.58 -28.16 28.52
N GLY A 68 -18.79 -27.80 27.52
CA GLY A 68 -19.17 -27.89 26.10
C GLY A 68 -20.02 -26.75 25.56
N THR A 69 -20.13 -25.66 26.31
CA THR A 69 -20.68 -24.41 25.81
C THR A 69 -19.84 -23.87 24.65
N VAL A 70 -20.47 -23.18 23.70
CA VAL A 70 -19.76 -22.51 22.61
C VAL A 70 -19.27 -21.16 23.14
N PRO A 71 -17.97 -20.87 23.12
CA PRO A 71 -17.47 -19.59 23.62
C PRO A 71 -17.99 -18.44 22.76
N GLU A 72 -18.43 -17.36 23.43
CA GLU A 72 -18.92 -16.15 22.76
C GLU A 72 -17.79 -15.24 22.31
N LEU A 73 -16.69 -15.23 23.06
CA LEU A 73 -15.52 -14.38 22.84
C LEU A 73 -14.25 -15.23 22.66
N PRO A 74 -13.40 -14.89 21.69
CA PRO A 74 -12.05 -15.44 21.62
C PRO A 74 -11.20 -14.84 22.74
N VAL A 75 -10.30 -15.65 23.32
CA VAL A 75 -9.35 -15.18 24.34
C VAL A 75 -8.17 -14.42 23.73
N GLN A 76 -7.88 -14.68 22.46
CA GLN A 76 -6.86 -14.00 21.69
C GLN A 76 -7.30 -13.83 20.23
N ILE A 77 -6.98 -12.67 19.66
CA ILE A 77 -7.20 -12.38 18.24
C ILE A 77 -5.88 -11.92 17.65
N GLY A 78 -5.44 -12.56 16.57
CA GLY A 78 -4.27 -12.12 15.81
C GLY A 78 -4.66 -11.62 14.43
N VAL A 79 -4.27 -10.40 14.09
CA VAL A 79 -4.45 -9.79 12.77
C VAL A 79 -3.12 -9.88 12.02
N LEU A 80 -3.13 -10.30 10.76
CA LEU A 80 -1.94 -10.38 9.91
C LEU A 80 -1.68 -9.05 9.21
N ALA A 81 -0.42 -8.75 8.89
CA ALA A 81 -0.06 -7.54 8.18
C ALA A 81 -0.78 -7.48 6.81
N PRO A 82 -1.36 -6.33 6.45
CA PRO A 82 -1.87 -6.09 5.10
C PRO A 82 -0.78 -6.35 4.05
N GLY A 83 -1.16 -6.92 2.90
CA GLY A 83 -0.19 -7.27 1.85
C GLY A 83 0.73 -8.47 2.15
N ALA A 84 0.58 -9.17 3.28
CA ALA A 84 1.38 -10.38 3.54
C ALA A 84 1.15 -11.44 2.45
N THR A 85 2.22 -11.84 1.76
CA THR A 85 2.18 -12.92 0.76
C THR A 85 1.71 -14.23 1.37
N MET A 86 1.12 -15.14 0.59
CA MET A 86 0.62 -16.43 1.09
C MET A 86 1.69 -17.22 1.87
N ARG A 87 2.94 -17.22 1.39
CA ARG A 87 4.07 -17.86 2.08
C ARG A 87 4.35 -17.21 3.44
N ARG A 88 4.34 -15.88 3.49
CA ARG A 88 4.52 -15.10 4.72
C ARG A 88 3.39 -15.37 5.71
N ARG A 89 2.13 -15.42 5.24
CA ARG A 89 0.96 -15.79 6.05
C ARG A 89 1.11 -17.19 6.64
N LEU A 90 1.54 -18.17 5.84
CA LEU A 90 1.73 -19.55 6.32
C LEU A 90 2.85 -19.66 7.35
N ALA A 91 4.01 -19.03 7.10
CA ALA A 91 5.14 -19.02 8.02
C ALA A 91 4.77 -18.37 9.36
N VAL A 92 4.16 -17.20 9.30
CA VAL A 92 3.73 -16.45 10.47
C VAL A 92 2.62 -17.19 11.23
N CYS A 93 1.64 -17.78 10.54
CA CYS A 93 0.61 -18.61 11.18
C CYS A 93 1.19 -19.89 11.80
N TRP A 94 2.28 -20.43 11.26
CA TRP A 94 2.97 -21.57 11.84
C TRP A 94 3.68 -21.17 13.14
N LEU A 95 4.39 -20.04 13.13
CA LEU A 95 5.08 -19.49 14.30
C LEU A 95 4.11 -19.15 15.44
N LEU A 96 2.92 -18.65 15.14
CA LEU A 96 1.95 -18.29 16.19
C LEU A 96 1.17 -19.47 16.76
N ARG A 97 0.99 -20.56 16.00
CA ARG A 97 0.40 -21.80 16.54
C ARG A 97 1.32 -22.50 17.53
N ARG A 98 2.61 -22.28 17.38
CA ARG A 98 3.65 -22.84 18.23
C ARG A 98 4.65 -21.74 18.48
N PRO A 99 4.34 -20.83 19.43
CA PRO A 99 5.28 -19.79 19.78
C PRO A 99 6.65 -20.43 19.99
N ALA A 100 7.75 -19.83 19.53
CA ALA A 100 9.02 -20.53 19.51
C ALA A 100 9.46 -20.97 20.92
N HIS A 101 9.05 -20.22 21.94
CA HIS A 101 9.17 -20.56 23.36
C HIS A 101 8.35 -21.79 23.83
N ARG A 102 7.31 -22.20 23.09
CA ARG A 102 6.59 -23.49 23.27
C ARG A 102 7.16 -24.62 22.40
N ILE A 103 7.93 -24.31 21.34
CA ILE A 103 8.69 -25.31 20.56
C ILE A 103 9.98 -25.67 21.29
N ALA A 104 10.56 -24.73 22.06
CA ALA A 104 11.55 -25.05 23.06
C ALA A 104 10.93 -26.07 24.02
N LEU A 105 11.45 -27.31 23.97
CA LEU A 105 11.08 -28.43 24.82
C LEU A 105 10.88 -27.91 26.25
N THR A 106 9.65 -27.88 26.76
CA THR A 106 9.29 -27.54 28.16
C THR A 106 9.87 -26.22 28.70
N SER A 107 9.03 -25.18 28.76
CA SER A 107 9.22 -23.87 29.38
C SER A 107 9.58 -23.88 30.88
N GLY A 108 9.67 -25.04 31.53
CA GLY A 108 9.94 -25.16 32.96
C GLY A 108 11.42 -25.20 33.36
N SER A 109 12.36 -25.44 32.43
CA SER A 109 13.78 -25.54 32.83
C SER A 109 14.72 -24.96 31.79
N ARG A 110 15.62 -24.05 32.20
CA ARG A 110 16.79 -23.63 31.42
C ARG A 110 17.64 -24.82 30.92
N ALA A 111 17.46 -25.99 31.52
CA ALA A 111 18.12 -27.22 31.13
C ALA A 111 17.66 -27.75 29.76
N SER A 112 16.42 -27.50 29.33
CA SER A 112 15.91 -28.08 28.08
C SER A 112 16.43 -27.37 26.82
N VAL A 113 16.60 -26.05 26.86
CA VAL A 113 17.22 -25.25 25.79
C VAL A 113 18.69 -25.62 25.63
N ARG A 114 19.38 -25.90 26.74
CA ARG A 114 20.75 -26.43 26.72
C ARG A 114 20.81 -27.83 26.10
N LEU A 115 19.80 -28.66 26.36
CA LEU A 115 19.70 -30.01 25.81
C LEU A 115 19.40 -29.98 24.30
N SER A 116 18.51 -29.12 23.83
CA SER A 116 18.25 -28.96 22.39
C SER A 116 19.45 -28.38 21.66
N ALA A 117 20.11 -27.35 22.20
CA ALA A 117 21.34 -26.80 21.63
C ALA A 117 22.47 -27.83 21.60
N ALA A 118 22.61 -28.66 22.65
CA ALA A 118 23.58 -29.75 22.68
C ALA A 118 23.28 -30.83 21.64
N VAL A 119 22.01 -31.22 21.47
CA VAL A 119 21.60 -32.19 20.44
C VAL A 119 21.83 -31.62 19.03
N VAL A 120 21.46 -30.37 18.76
CA VAL A 120 21.72 -29.74 17.46
C VAL A 120 23.22 -29.57 17.22
N GLY A 121 24.00 -29.22 18.24
CA GLY A 121 25.45 -29.18 18.18
C GLY A 121 26.06 -30.54 17.82
N ALA A 122 25.58 -31.62 18.44
CA ALA A 122 26.01 -32.98 18.12
C ALA A 122 25.65 -33.39 16.68
N VAL A 123 24.43 -33.10 16.22
CA VAL A 123 24.00 -33.36 14.83
C VAL A 123 24.82 -32.55 13.83
N ALA A 124 25.06 -31.26 14.11
CA ALA A 124 25.87 -30.38 13.27
C ALA A 124 27.32 -30.88 13.17
N LEU A 125 27.87 -31.38 14.27
CA LEU A 125 29.22 -31.98 14.33
C LEU A 125 29.30 -33.27 13.49
N VAL A 126 28.31 -34.17 13.60
CA VAL A 126 28.24 -35.39 12.76
C VAL A 126 28.11 -35.03 11.28
N ALA A 127 27.24 -34.06 10.94
CA ALA A 127 27.07 -33.58 9.57
C ALA A 127 28.36 -32.93 9.03
N ALA A 128 29.09 -32.18 9.86
CA ALA A 128 30.36 -31.58 9.52
C ALA A 128 31.43 -32.64 9.21
N PHE A 129 31.57 -33.67 10.05
CA PHE A 129 32.48 -34.79 9.79
C PHE A 129 32.14 -35.51 8.48
N TYR A 130 30.85 -35.74 8.20
CA TYR A 130 30.42 -36.35 6.95
C TYR A 130 30.72 -35.47 5.72
N ALA A 131 30.47 -34.15 5.82
CA ALA A 131 30.75 -33.17 4.76
C ALA A 131 32.25 -33.09 4.43
N LEU A 132 33.11 -33.07 5.46
CA LEU A 132 34.56 -33.12 5.29
C LEU A 132 35.02 -34.43 4.64
N GLY A 133 34.44 -35.56 5.04
CA GLY A 133 34.70 -36.86 4.41
C GLY A 133 34.28 -36.95 2.93
N ARG A 134 33.39 -36.06 2.50
CA ARG A 134 32.95 -35.90 1.09
C ARG A 134 33.77 -34.85 0.31
N GLY A 135 34.82 -34.27 0.91
CA GLY A 135 35.70 -33.32 0.25
C GLY A 135 35.20 -31.88 0.23
N ILE A 136 34.19 -31.52 1.03
CA ILE A 136 33.77 -30.13 1.19
C ILE A 136 34.84 -29.39 2.00
N ARG A 137 35.20 -28.17 1.57
CA ARG A 137 36.26 -27.40 2.21
C ARG A 137 35.90 -26.98 3.64
N ALA A 138 36.88 -27.08 4.54
CA ALA A 138 36.70 -26.79 5.97
C ALA A 138 36.32 -25.34 6.28
N ASP A 139 36.72 -24.39 5.43
CA ASP A 139 36.36 -22.96 5.53
C ASP A 139 34.85 -22.71 5.34
N VAL A 140 34.12 -23.66 4.76
CA VAL A 140 32.65 -23.61 4.65
C VAL A 140 31.99 -24.41 5.78
N VAL A 141 32.54 -25.58 6.11
CA VAL A 141 31.93 -26.52 7.08
C VAL A 141 32.02 -26.01 8.52
N LEU A 142 33.17 -25.46 8.94
CA LEU A 142 33.38 -25.03 10.33
C LEU A 142 32.47 -23.85 10.73
N PRO A 143 32.31 -22.78 9.92
CA PRO A 143 31.37 -21.71 10.25
C PRO A 143 29.92 -22.21 10.31
N ALA A 144 29.51 -23.09 9.40
CA ALA A 144 28.16 -23.65 9.40
C ALA A 144 27.89 -24.51 10.66
N MET A 145 28.87 -25.31 11.08
CA MET A 145 28.81 -26.12 12.30
C MET A 145 28.68 -25.24 13.55
N LEU A 146 29.43 -24.13 13.62
CA LEU A 146 29.39 -23.19 14.74
C LEU A 146 28.12 -22.33 14.76
N LEU A 147 27.59 -21.99 13.58
CA LEU A 147 26.34 -21.23 13.46
C LEU A 147 25.10 -22.04 13.87
N ALA A 148 25.08 -23.35 13.66
CA ALA A 148 23.92 -24.19 13.96
C ALA A 148 23.41 -24.08 15.42
N PRO A 149 24.26 -24.23 16.47
CA PRO A 149 23.81 -24.07 17.86
C PRO A 149 23.50 -22.61 18.22
N LEU A 150 24.23 -21.64 17.68
CA LEU A 150 23.94 -20.20 17.90
C LEU A 150 22.58 -19.80 17.30
N LEU A 151 22.25 -20.36 16.14
CA LEU A 151 20.93 -20.22 15.56
C LEU A 151 19.88 -20.87 16.47
N THR A 152 20.10 -22.05 17.06
CA THR A 152 19.06 -22.63 17.96
C THR A 152 18.77 -21.79 19.20
N GLU A 153 19.73 -21.03 19.70
CA GLU A 153 19.55 -20.16 20.86
C GLU A 153 18.84 -18.85 20.50
N HIS A 154 19.20 -18.22 19.38
CA HIS A 154 18.67 -16.90 18.99
C HIS A 154 17.50 -16.94 17.99
N LEU A 155 17.33 -18.05 17.27
CA LEU A 155 16.27 -18.20 16.27
C LEU A 155 14.87 -18.05 16.89
N PRO A 156 14.56 -18.56 18.09
CA PRO A 156 13.27 -18.32 18.73
C PRO A 156 12.94 -16.83 18.88
N ASP A 157 13.86 -16.05 19.45
CA ASP A 157 13.65 -14.62 19.67
C ASP A 157 13.60 -13.83 18.35
N VAL A 158 14.42 -14.21 17.36
CA VAL A 158 14.39 -13.60 16.01
C VAL A 158 13.09 -13.94 15.29
N LEU A 159 12.60 -15.17 15.42
CA LEU A 159 11.33 -15.59 14.82
C LEU A 159 10.14 -14.95 15.52
N ASP A 160 10.16 -14.83 16.85
CA ASP A 160 9.13 -14.16 17.63
C ASP A 160 9.13 -12.66 17.32
N GLY A 161 10.30 -12.00 17.24
CA GLY A 161 10.44 -10.61 16.81
C GLY A 161 9.90 -10.36 15.40
N ARG A 162 10.27 -11.23 14.44
CA ARG A 162 9.71 -11.18 13.08
C ARG A 162 8.21 -11.49 13.05
N ALA A 163 7.72 -12.41 13.88
CA ALA A 163 6.30 -12.70 13.96
C ALA A 163 5.53 -11.47 14.49
N VAL A 164 6.07 -10.77 15.50
CA VAL A 164 5.49 -9.54 16.05
C VAL A 164 5.43 -8.43 15.01
N GLU A 165 6.46 -8.27 14.16
CA GLU A 165 6.41 -7.31 13.05
C GLU A 165 5.23 -7.55 12.10
N HIS A 166 4.79 -8.81 11.96
CA HIS A 166 3.86 -9.25 10.93
C HIS A 166 2.49 -9.65 11.45
N VAL A 167 2.33 -9.73 12.77
CA VAL A 167 1.08 -10.00 13.46
C VAL A 167 0.91 -9.07 14.63
N ARG A 168 -0.23 -8.40 14.66
CA ARG A 168 -0.72 -7.75 15.86
C ARG A 168 -1.69 -8.67 16.56
N TRP A 169 -1.37 -9.05 17.79
CA TRP A 169 -2.23 -9.91 18.58
C TRP A 169 -2.66 -9.19 19.84
N VAL A 170 -3.90 -9.46 20.22
CA VAL A 170 -4.58 -8.81 21.32
C VAL A 170 -5.16 -9.90 22.21
N GLN A 171 -5.00 -9.73 23.53
CA GLN A 171 -5.53 -10.62 24.55
C GLN A 171 -6.34 -9.84 25.58
N GLY A 172 -7.30 -10.52 26.19
CA GLY A 172 -8.16 -9.98 27.24
C GLY A 172 -9.53 -9.58 26.71
N ASP A 173 -10.54 -9.69 27.59
CA ASP A 173 -11.94 -9.65 27.18
C ASP A 173 -12.34 -8.34 26.50
N ALA A 174 -11.94 -7.19 27.04
CA ALA A 174 -12.34 -5.89 26.48
C ALA A 174 -11.69 -5.61 25.11
N PRO A 175 -10.36 -5.73 24.95
CA PRO A 175 -9.72 -5.60 23.65
C PRO A 175 -10.20 -6.64 22.61
N CYS A 176 -10.37 -7.90 23.01
CA CYS A 176 -10.87 -8.96 22.12
C CYS A 176 -12.32 -8.70 21.69
N ARG A 177 -13.20 -8.26 22.61
CA ARG A 177 -14.59 -7.92 22.28
C ARG A 177 -14.67 -6.76 21.28
N TYR A 178 -13.84 -5.74 21.44
CA TYR A 178 -13.77 -4.63 20.49
C TYR A 178 -13.29 -5.12 19.11
N LEU A 179 -12.16 -5.83 19.07
CA LEU A 179 -11.56 -6.27 17.82
C LEU A 179 -12.42 -7.34 17.12
N GLN A 180 -13.20 -8.14 17.86
CA GLN A 180 -14.17 -9.08 17.30
C GLN A 180 -15.29 -8.36 16.51
N ARG A 181 -15.76 -7.19 16.96
CA ARG A 181 -16.75 -6.40 16.22
C ARG A 181 -16.20 -5.93 14.87
N LEU A 182 -14.99 -5.37 14.87
CA LEU A 182 -14.30 -4.95 13.65
C LEU A 182 -14.02 -6.15 12.74
N ALA A 183 -13.52 -7.25 13.29
CA ALA A 183 -13.27 -8.48 12.54
C ALA A 183 -14.56 -9.06 11.90
N GLY A 184 -15.72 -8.87 12.53
CA GLY A 184 -17.03 -9.19 11.95
C GLY A 184 -17.32 -8.38 10.68
N LEU A 185 -17.13 -7.05 10.74
CA LEU A 185 -17.27 -6.16 9.58
C LEU A 185 -16.27 -6.50 8.47
N GLN A 186 -15.00 -6.78 8.81
CA GLN A 186 -13.99 -7.18 7.83
C GLN A 186 -14.34 -8.52 7.16
N THR A 187 -14.88 -9.46 7.93
CA THR A 187 -15.34 -10.74 7.38
C THR A 187 -16.50 -10.54 6.41
N TYR A 188 -17.40 -9.58 6.67
CA TYR A 188 -18.43 -9.18 5.73
C TYR A 188 -17.85 -8.59 4.43
N LEU A 189 -16.90 -7.66 4.53
CA LEU A 189 -16.24 -7.04 3.37
C LEU A 189 -15.56 -8.07 2.47
N ILE A 190 -14.83 -9.03 3.06
CA ILE A 190 -14.20 -10.13 2.31
C ILE A 190 -15.25 -11.00 1.61
N GLN A 191 -16.37 -11.30 2.28
CA GLN A 191 -17.46 -12.07 1.68
C GLN A 191 -18.10 -11.33 0.51
N ALA A 192 -18.37 -10.04 0.68
CA ALA A 192 -18.88 -9.16 -0.37
C ALA A 192 -17.94 -9.14 -1.59
N ALA A 193 -16.64 -8.96 -1.36
CA ALA A 193 -15.61 -8.97 -2.40
C ALA A 193 -15.52 -10.32 -3.15
N SER A 194 -15.70 -11.44 -2.45
CA SER A 194 -15.64 -12.77 -3.07
C SER A 194 -16.86 -13.14 -3.91
N GLY A 195 -17.98 -12.43 -3.76
CA GLY A 195 -19.24 -12.74 -4.43
C GLY A 195 -19.53 -11.91 -5.68
N SER A 196 -18.66 -10.96 -6.06
CA SER A 196 -18.90 -10.03 -7.18
C SER A 196 -17.83 -10.18 -8.26
N ASP A 197 -18.22 -10.74 -9.41
CA ASP A 197 -17.33 -10.90 -10.58
C ASP A 197 -17.17 -9.60 -11.39
N ARG A 198 -18.19 -8.74 -11.43
CA ARG A 198 -18.26 -7.58 -12.36
C ARG A 198 -17.87 -6.25 -11.72
N ASP A 199 -18.31 -6.01 -10.48
CA ASP A 199 -17.98 -4.81 -9.69
C ASP A 199 -16.95 -5.11 -8.58
N GLY A 200 -16.19 -6.19 -8.77
CA GLY A 200 -15.33 -6.76 -7.74
C GLY A 200 -14.13 -5.90 -7.35
N TYR A 201 -13.80 -4.82 -8.09
CA TYR A 201 -12.67 -3.96 -7.74
C TYR A 201 -12.96 -3.12 -6.49
N GLU A 202 -14.05 -2.36 -6.47
CA GLU A 202 -14.41 -1.50 -5.32
C GLU A 202 -14.65 -2.31 -4.04
N LEU A 203 -15.26 -3.49 -4.17
CA LEU A 203 -15.47 -4.39 -3.03
C LEU A 203 -14.15 -5.01 -2.53
N ARG A 204 -13.23 -5.40 -3.43
CA ARG A 204 -11.88 -5.87 -3.05
C ARG A 204 -11.11 -4.76 -2.35
N ARG A 205 -11.15 -3.56 -2.90
CA ARG A 205 -10.51 -2.38 -2.31
C ARG A 205 -11.08 -2.04 -0.94
N SER A 206 -12.40 -2.09 -0.78
CA SER A 206 -13.06 -1.92 0.51
C SER A 206 -12.57 -2.97 1.53
N ALA A 207 -12.41 -4.23 1.12
CA ALA A 207 -11.86 -5.27 1.96
C ALA A 207 -10.36 -5.06 2.29
N GLU A 208 -9.57 -4.49 1.40
CA GLU A 208 -8.17 -4.12 1.65
C GLU A 208 -8.06 -2.99 2.68
N VAL A 209 -8.82 -1.91 2.49
CA VAL A 209 -8.89 -0.79 3.43
C VAL A 209 -9.41 -1.26 4.79
N GLY A 210 -10.45 -2.10 4.81
CA GLY A 210 -10.97 -2.70 6.04
C GLY A 210 -9.93 -3.56 6.77
N HIS A 211 -9.04 -4.26 6.05
CA HIS A 211 -7.94 -5.00 6.66
C HIS A 211 -6.91 -4.04 7.27
N GLN A 212 -6.56 -2.95 6.58
CA GLN A 212 -5.64 -1.94 7.13
C GLN A 212 -6.18 -1.33 8.43
N LEU A 213 -7.46 -0.95 8.46
CA LEU A 213 -8.10 -0.41 9.67
C LEU A 213 -8.11 -1.42 10.82
N LEU A 214 -8.37 -2.69 10.52
CA LEU A 214 -8.35 -3.77 11.52
C LEU A 214 -6.93 -4.00 12.08
N TRP A 215 -5.92 -3.93 11.23
CA TRP A 215 -4.51 -4.04 11.62
C TRP A 215 -4.09 -2.89 12.53
N ASP A 216 -4.40 -1.66 12.17
CA ASP A 216 -4.07 -0.48 12.96
C ASP A 216 -4.80 -0.49 14.33
N ALA A 217 -6.06 -0.95 14.37
CA ALA A 217 -6.79 -1.11 15.61
C ALA A 217 -6.14 -2.16 16.54
N ALA A 218 -5.64 -3.26 15.97
CA ALA A 218 -4.92 -4.29 16.72
C ALA A 218 -3.57 -3.75 17.25
N ASP A 219 -2.85 -2.94 16.46
CA ASP A 219 -1.61 -2.28 16.88
C ASP A 219 -1.83 -1.32 18.07
N LEU A 220 -2.88 -0.49 18.01
CA LEU A 220 -3.25 0.40 19.12
C LEU A 220 -3.61 -0.36 20.40
N LEU A 221 -4.38 -1.44 20.27
CA LEU A 221 -4.75 -2.27 21.42
C LEU A 221 -3.58 -3.06 22.00
N GLN A 222 -2.65 -3.50 21.17
CA GLN A 222 -1.47 -4.24 21.62
C GLN A 222 -0.47 -3.32 22.34
N THR A 223 -0.24 -2.11 21.80
CA THR A 223 0.70 -1.14 22.39
C THR A 223 0.17 -0.52 23.69
N GLN A 224 -1.16 -0.40 23.84
CA GLN A 224 -1.82 0.19 25.00
C GLN A 224 -2.67 -0.82 25.79
N ALA A 225 -2.20 -2.07 25.88
CA ALA A 225 -2.97 -3.18 26.45
C ALA A 225 -3.47 -2.96 27.89
N HIS A 226 -2.88 -2.01 28.64
CA HIS A 226 -3.23 -1.75 30.05
C HIS A 226 -4.15 -0.54 30.25
N ASP A 227 -4.20 0.41 29.31
CA ASP A 227 -5.11 1.55 29.37
C ASP A 227 -5.61 1.93 27.97
N THR A 228 -6.89 1.66 27.71
CA THR A 228 -7.54 1.98 26.44
C THR A 228 -8.07 3.41 26.38
N ARG A 229 -8.09 4.16 27.50
CA ARG A 229 -8.58 5.54 27.56
C ARG A 229 -7.87 6.47 26.57
N PRO A 230 -6.52 6.53 26.49
CA PRO A 230 -5.83 7.46 25.59
C PRO A 230 -6.07 7.17 24.11
N VAL A 231 -6.39 5.91 23.74
CA VAL A 231 -6.61 5.50 22.34
C VAL A 231 -8.07 5.41 21.95
N SER A 232 -8.99 5.65 22.88
CA SER A 232 -10.44 5.48 22.67
C SER A 232 -10.97 6.28 21.48
N ALA A 233 -10.55 7.55 21.30
CA ALA A 233 -10.94 8.37 20.16
C ALA A 233 -10.48 7.76 18.82
N CYS A 234 -9.21 7.36 18.74
CA CYS A 234 -8.63 6.74 17.54
C CYS A 234 -9.27 5.39 17.20
N LEU A 235 -9.72 4.63 18.21
CA LEU A 235 -10.48 3.40 18.02
C LEU A 235 -11.88 3.71 17.47
N ILE A 236 -12.61 4.64 18.09
CA ILE A 236 -13.96 5.06 17.64
C ILE A 236 -13.93 5.52 16.18
N ASP A 237 -12.92 6.29 15.76
CA ASP A 237 -12.81 6.74 14.38
C ASP A 237 -12.60 5.57 13.41
N ARG A 238 -11.78 4.58 13.76
CA ARG A 238 -11.60 3.35 12.96
C ARG A 238 -12.86 2.51 12.89
N GLU A 239 -13.61 2.39 13.98
CA GLU A 239 -14.91 1.70 14.02
C GLU A 239 -15.91 2.40 13.08
N ARG A 240 -16.01 3.74 13.15
CA ARG A 240 -16.87 4.53 12.26
C ARG A 240 -16.51 4.33 10.79
N LEU A 241 -15.22 4.38 10.44
CA LEU A 241 -14.76 4.15 9.08
C LEU A 241 -15.07 2.73 8.59
N MET A 242 -14.86 1.69 9.41
CA MET A 242 -15.22 0.32 9.05
C MET A 242 -16.72 0.12 8.86
N VAL A 243 -17.55 0.76 9.68
CA VAL A 243 -19.02 0.73 9.52
C VAL A 243 -19.43 1.43 8.21
N GLN A 244 -18.83 2.58 7.90
CA GLN A 244 -19.08 3.29 6.64
C GLN A 244 -18.69 2.45 5.42
N LEU A 245 -17.51 1.81 5.45
CA LEU A 245 -17.06 0.91 4.38
C LEU A 245 -18.00 -0.29 4.21
N ALA A 246 -18.42 -0.92 5.31
CA ALA A 246 -19.36 -2.02 5.26
C ALA A 246 -20.72 -1.59 4.70
N HIS A 247 -21.19 -0.40 5.06
CA HIS A 247 -22.44 0.16 4.52
C HIS A 247 -22.33 0.46 3.02
N GLN A 248 -21.24 1.06 2.57
CA GLN A 248 -20.98 1.29 1.14
C GLN A 248 -20.92 -0.02 0.35
N ALA A 249 -20.23 -1.03 0.88
CA ALA A 249 -20.19 -2.36 0.26
C ALA A 249 -21.58 -3.00 0.17
N ALA A 250 -22.42 -2.83 1.20
CA ALA A 250 -23.80 -3.29 1.18
C ALA A 250 -24.63 -2.59 0.10
N GLN A 251 -24.53 -1.26 0.02
CA GLN A 251 -25.20 -0.48 -1.03
C GLN A 251 -24.76 -0.92 -2.43
N LEU A 252 -23.46 -1.10 -2.67
CA LEU A 252 -22.94 -1.57 -3.96
C LEU A 252 -23.50 -2.93 -4.34
N LEU A 253 -23.58 -3.86 -3.38
CA LEU A 253 -24.20 -5.17 -3.60
C LEU A 253 -25.70 -5.09 -3.90
N GLU A 254 -26.43 -4.19 -3.25
CA GLU A 254 -27.85 -3.96 -3.53
C GLU A 254 -28.06 -3.37 -4.93
N HIS A 255 -27.26 -2.38 -5.32
CA HIS A 255 -27.31 -1.79 -6.66
C HIS A 255 -26.98 -2.83 -7.75
N ALA A 256 -25.97 -3.67 -7.51
CA ALA A 256 -25.61 -4.77 -8.41
C ALA A 256 -26.72 -5.81 -8.57
N ARG A 257 -27.50 -6.07 -7.51
CA ARG A 257 -28.68 -6.97 -7.57
C ARG A 257 -29.89 -6.32 -8.23
N ALA A 258 -30.10 -5.02 -8.00
CA ALA A 258 -31.26 -4.30 -8.49
C ALA A 258 -31.18 -3.99 -9.99
N LYS A 259 -29.97 -3.98 -10.58
CA LYS A 259 -29.78 -3.84 -12.02
C LYS A 259 -30.20 -5.16 -12.70
N PRO A 260 -31.40 -5.27 -13.30
CA PRO A 260 -31.78 -6.50 -13.97
C PRO A 260 -30.77 -6.75 -15.09
N ALA A 261 -30.39 -8.01 -15.29
CA ALA A 261 -29.72 -8.42 -16.51
C ALA A 261 -30.67 -8.10 -17.66
N SER A 262 -30.59 -6.89 -18.22
CA SER A 262 -31.35 -6.52 -19.39
C SER A 262 -30.86 -7.48 -20.47
N GLY A 263 -31.72 -8.47 -20.77
CA GLY A 263 -31.41 -9.54 -21.68
C GLY A 263 -30.88 -8.95 -22.97
N GLY A 264 -29.72 -9.45 -23.38
CA GLY A 264 -29.18 -9.16 -24.70
C GLY A 264 -30.22 -9.54 -25.74
N ALA A 265 -30.84 -8.52 -26.33
CA ALA A 265 -31.35 -8.58 -27.67
C ALA A 265 -30.61 -7.47 -28.43
N ALA A 266 -29.65 -7.92 -29.22
CA ALA A 266 -29.13 -7.30 -30.43
C ALA A 266 -29.27 -5.77 -30.55
N GLN A 267 -28.18 -5.05 -30.25
CA GLN A 267 -27.89 -3.86 -31.04
C GLN A 267 -26.38 -3.77 -31.23
N LEU A 268 -25.94 -4.30 -32.38
CA LEU A 268 -24.79 -3.78 -33.11
C LEU A 268 -25.09 -2.29 -33.32
N ASP A 269 -24.44 -1.42 -32.56
CA ASP A 269 -24.32 -0.03 -32.96
C ASP A 269 -23.05 0.58 -32.39
N ASP A 270 -22.59 1.54 -33.17
CA ASP A 270 -21.23 1.98 -33.39
C ASP A 270 -20.73 2.97 -32.33
N GLY A 271 -19.40 3.01 -32.15
CA GLY A 271 -18.67 4.20 -31.73
C GLY A 271 -18.91 4.78 -30.33
N SER A 272 -18.10 4.38 -29.34
CA SER A 272 -17.46 5.34 -28.42
C SER A 272 -16.35 4.68 -27.59
N GLY A 273 -15.18 5.31 -27.62
CA GLY A 273 -13.90 4.77 -27.14
C GLY A 273 -13.78 4.71 -25.63
N SER A 274 -13.74 3.49 -25.09
CA SER A 274 -13.14 3.19 -23.79
C SER A 274 -11.63 3.10 -23.97
N LEU A 275 -10.86 3.74 -23.07
CA LEU A 275 -9.40 3.64 -23.00
C LEU A 275 -8.98 2.16 -22.95
N GLY A 276 -8.52 1.67 -24.09
CA GLY A 276 -8.08 0.30 -24.28
C GLY A 276 -6.81 0.05 -23.49
N SER A 277 -6.68 -1.21 -23.07
CA SER A 277 -5.43 -1.86 -22.66
C SER A 277 -4.23 -1.37 -23.47
N LEU A 278 -3.10 -1.16 -22.78
CA LEU A 278 -1.79 -0.82 -23.36
C LEU A 278 -1.53 -1.52 -24.71
N PRO A 279 -0.95 -0.82 -25.71
CA PRO A 279 -0.64 -1.45 -26.99
C PRO A 279 0.40 -2.57 -26.83
N PRO A 280 0.35 -3.61 -27.67
CA PRO A 280 1.37 -4.66 -27.71
C PRO A 280 2.64 -4.09 -28.34
N GLY A 281 3.48 -3.45 -27.53
CA GLY A 281 4.78 -2.89 -27.95
C GLY A 281 5.95 -3.27 -27.05
N PHE A 282 5.71 -4.03 -25.97
CA PHE A 282 6.73 -4.42 -25.00
C PHE A 282 7.28 -5.84 -25.24
N GLU A 283 7.48 -6.22 -26.51
CA GLU A 283 8.26 -7.40 -26.82
C GLU A 283 9.76 -7.11 -26.67
N ARG A 284 10.39 -7.99 -25.87
CA ARG A 284 11.81 -8.07 -25.53
C ARG A 284 12.71 -7.86 -26.75
N ALA A 285 13.35 -6.69 -26.87
CA ALA A 285 14.42 -6.48 -27.83
C ALA A 285 15.68 -7.23 -27.38
N THR A 286 16.07 -8.25 -28.14
CA THR A 286 17.36 -8.94 -28.05
C THR A 286 18.52 -7.96 -28.34
N PRO A 287 19.69 -8.09 -27.70
CA PRO A 287 20.79 -7.16 -27.92
C PRO A 287 21.49 -7.46 -29.25
N SER A 288 21.56 -6.46 -30.14
CA SER A 288 22.44 -6.49 -31.32
C SER A 288 23.85 -5.96 -30.97
N PRO A 289 24.91 -6.50 -31.60
CA PRO A 289 26.31 -6.19 -31.26
C PRO A 289 26.79 -4.83 -31.79
N PRO A 290 27.89 -4.27 -31.25
CA PRO A 290 28.35 -2.93 -31.59
C PRO A 290 29.16 -2.93 -32.89
N ALA A 291 28.99 -1.88 -33.70
CA ALA A 291 29.86 -1.55 -34.84
C ALA A 291 30.38 -0.11 -34.71
N PRO A 292 31.52 0.22 -35.34
CA PRO A 292 32.59 1.00 -34.73
C PRO A 292 32.55 2.52 -35.00
N ALA A 293 33.28 3.23 -34.15
CA ALA A 293 33.57 4.65 -34.22
C ALA A 293 34.36 5.05 -35.47
N LEU A 294 34.00 6.21 -36.05
CA LEU A 294 34.87 6.96 -36.94
C LEU A 294 34.86 8.44 -36.56
N THR A 295 36.07 8.91 -36.25
CA THR A 295 36.51 10.28 -36.01
C THR A 295 36.63 11.08 -37.31
N SER A 296 36.31 12.38 -37.30
CA SER A 296 37.21 13.49 -37.69
C SER A 296 36.47 14.83 -37.88
N SER A 297 37.00 15.87 -37.24
CA SER A 297 36.82 17.31 -37.53
C SER A 297 37.68 17.71 -38.77
N PRO A 298 37.79 18.98 -39.29
CA PRO A 298 37.48 20.28 -38.65
C PRO A 298 37.07 21.50 -39.54
N LEU A 299 36.85 22.63 -38.85
CA LEU A 299 37.19 24.03 -39.22
C LEU A 299 36.31 24.85 -40.20
N LYS A 300 35.82 25.98 -39.68
CA LYS A 300 36.06 27.38 -40.14
C LYS A 300 34.81 28.19 -40.50
N GLY A 301 34.65 29.34 -39.83
CA GLY A 301 33.86 30.47 -40.31
C GLY A 301 33.03 31.18 -39.25
N SER A 302 33.65 32.09 -38.49
CA SER A 302 32.91 33.18 -37.83
C SER A 302 32.50 34.24 -38.87
N PRO A 303 31.33 34.86 -38.72
CA PRO A 303 31.35 36.32 -38.60
C PRO A 303 30.43 36.87 -37.51
N SER A 304 31.02 37.81 -36.77
CA SER A 304 30.51 39.05 -36.18
C SER A 304 29.01 39.28 -36.00
N MET A 305 28.67 39.48 -34.71
CA MET A 305 27.96 40.65 -34.16
C MET A 305 26.91 41.33 -35.06
N THR A 306 25.65 40.99 -34.80
CA THR A 306 24.60 41.99 -34.63
C THR A 306 23.92 41.70 -33.29
N GLN A 307 24.24 42.53 -32.31
CA GLN A 307 23.60 42.55 -30.99
C GLN A 307 22.13 42.91 -31.20
N ALA A 308 21.29 41.88 -31.34
CA ALA A 308 19.85 42.03 -31.32
C ALA A 308 19.44 42.41 -29.89
N GLN A 309 18.74 43.54 -29.81
CA GLN A 309 18.11 44.08 -28.61
C GLN A 309 17.48 42.98 -27.77
N SER A 310 17.71 43.06 -26.46
CA SER A 310 17.11 42.24 -25.42
C SER A 310 15.59 42.25 -25.58
N GLY A 311 15.08 41.27 -26.33
CA GLY A 311 13.67 41.04 -26.49
C GLY A 311 13.10 40.76 -25.11
N THR A 312 12.15 41.58 -24.70
CA THR A 312 11.22 41.32 -23.61
C THR A 312 10.83 39.84 -23.71
N ALA A 313 11.30 39.01 -22.78
CA ALA A 313 11.05 37.58 -22.82
C ALA A 313 9.53 37.40 -22.85
N VAL A 314 8.99 37.02 -24.01
CA VAL A 314 7.57 36.81 -24.22
C VAL A 314 7.21 35.62 -23.33
N ARG A 315 6.60 35.90 -22.17
CA ARG A 315 6.10 34.86 -21.27
C ARG A 315 5.03 34.10 -22.04
N ALA A 316 5.26 32.81 -22.26
CA ALA A 316 4.26 31.91 -22.81
C ALA A 316 3.11 31.82 -21.80
N ARG A 317 1.90 32.27 -22.20
CA ARG A 317 0.71 32.22 -21.34
C ARG A 317 0.15 30.81 -21.18
N ASP A 318 0.64 29.86 -21.97
CA ASP A 318 0.05 28.53 -22.12
C ASP A 318 0.98 27.42 -21.62
N VAL A 319 1.72 27.65 -20.53
CA VAL A 319 2.56 26.61 -19.90
C VAL A 319 1.73 25.88 -18.85
N TYR A 320 1.95 24.57 -18.72
CA TYR A 320 1.19 23.73 -17.79
C TYR A 320 2.11 23.09 -16.75
N LEU A 321 1.62 23.02 -15.51
CA LEU A 321 2.30 22.34 -14.42
C LEU A 321 1.70 20.94 -14.24
N LEU A 322 2.53 19.90 -14.35
CA LEU A 322 2.18 18.52 -13.98
C LEU A 322 2.79 18.18 -12.62
N PHE A 323 1.96 17.72 -11.68
CA PHE A 323 2.44 17.27 -10.38
C PHE A 323 1.68 16.02 -9.91
N ALA A 324 2.40 15.11 -9.27
CA ALA A 324 1.80 13.98 -8.57
C ALA A 324 1.48 14.38 -7.13
N HIS A 325 0.44 13.79 -6.57
CA HIS A 325 -0.01 14.03 -5.20
C HIS A 325 -0.52 12.74 -4.57
N ASP A 326 -0.92 12.81 -3.30
CA ASP A 326 -1.56 11.68 -2.65
C ASP A 326 -2.85 11.29 -3.38
N PRO A 327 -3.06 9.99 -3.67
CA PRO A 327 -4.23 9.56 -4.42
C PRO A 327 -5.55 9.90 -3.73
N TYR A 328 -6.52 10.36 -4.50
CA TYR A 328 -7.90 10.54 -4.03
C TYR A 328 -8.89 10.09 -5.10
N TYR A 329 -10.15 9.93 -4.70
CA TYR A 329 -11.24 9.46 -5.56
C TYR A 329 -12.31 10.55 -5.60
N PRO A 330 -12.60 11.16 -6.76
CA PRO A 330 -13.57 12.26 -6.85
C PRO A 330 -15.05 11.86 -6.65
N GLY A 331 -15.32 10.70 -6.01
CA GLY A 331 -16.67 10.18 -5.74
C GLY A 331 -17.22 9.33 -6.90
N GLY A 332 -18.25 8.52 -6.63
CA GLY A 332 -19.03 7.82 -7.66
C GLY A 332 -18.36 6.67 -8.41
N GLY A 333 -17.36 6.00 -7.84
CA GLY A 333 -16.60 4.95 -8.55
C GLY A 333 -15.69 5.50 -9.66
N ALA A 334 -15.37 6.80 -9.59
CA ALA A 334 -14.41 7.42 -10.49
C ALA A 334 -13.01 6.81 -10.34
N GLN A 335 -12.24 6.86 -11.42
CA GLN A 335 -10.83 6.47 -11.46
C GLN A 335 -10.04 7.18 -10.35
N GLU A 336 -9.06 6.48 -9.75
CA GLU A 336 -8.08 7.09 -8.84
C GLU A 336 -7.45 8.31 -9.52
N VAL A 337 -7.39 9.45 -8.83
CA VAL A 337 -6.63 10.61 -9.28
C VAL A 337 -5.38 10.70 -8.42
N ASN A 338 -4.21 10.59 -9.05
CA ASN A 338 -2.92 10.59 -8.38
C ASN A 338 -1.88 11.53 -9.04
N ALA A 339 -2.26 12.19 -10.13
CA ALA A 339 -1.53 13.30 -10.73
C ALA A 339 -2.52 14.29 -11.35
N THR A 340 -2.11 15.55 -11.45
CA THR A 340 -2.94 16.63 -11.98
C THR A 340 -2.11 17.55 -12.88
N VAL A 341 -2.71 18.00 -13.99
CA VAL A 341 -2.17 19.08 -14.83
C VAL A 341 -3.05 20.32 -14.69
N VAL A 342 -2.44 21.46 -14.43
CA VAL A 342 -3.10 22.78 -14.34
C VAL A 342 -2.39 23.79 -15.23
N ALA A 343 -3.10 24.83 -15.65
CA ALA A 343 -2.46 26.01 -16.24
C ALA A 343 -1.48 26.62 -15.23
N ALA A 344 -0.31 27.10 -15.70
CA ALA A 344 0.69 27.74 -14.83
C ALA A 344 0.06 28.88 -14.02
N ASP A 345 -0.86 29.64 -14.62
CA ASP A 345 -1.54 30.78 -14.01
C ASP A 345 -2.38 30.42 -12.77
N CYS A 346 -2.74 29.15 -12.56
CA CYS A 346 -3.36 28.69 -11.30
C CYS A 346 -2.46 28.96 -10.08
N LEU A 347 -1.14 29.03 -10.26
CA LEU A 347 -0.19 29.39 -9.19
C LEU A 347 -0.34 30.83 -8.69
N LEU A 348 -1.01 31.69 -9.46
CA LEU A 348 -1.31 33.08 -9.11
C LEU A 348 -2.66 33.24 -8.41
N HIS A 349 -3.40 32.14 -8.22
CA HIS A 349 -4.70 32.17 -7.58
C HIS A 349 -4.57 32.56 -6.08
N PRO A 350 -5.47 33.40 -5.52
CA PRO A 350 -5.37 33.87 -4.13
C PRO A 350 -5.45 32.76 -3.05
N ARG A 351 -6.00 31.59 -3.41
CA ARG A 351 -6.07 30.41 -2.51
C ARG A 351 -4.80 29.55 -2.55
N VAL A 352 -3.85 29.84 -3.44
CA VAL A 352 -2.52 29.23 -3.44
C VAL A 352 -1.59 30.09 -2.60
N GLN A 353 -0.79 29.48 -1.73
CA GLN A 353 0.15 30.18 -0.86
C GLN A 353 1.04 31.16 -1.63
N GLN A 354 0.95 32.45 -1.26
CA GLN A 354 1.78 33.53 -1.79
C GLN A 354 2.80 33.98 -0.74
N PRO A 355 4.01 34.41 -1.14
CA PRO A 355 4.47 34.68 -2.51
C PRO A 355 5.00 33.45 -3.27
N ASP A 356 4.91 32.25 -2.67
CA ASP A 356 5.52 31.03 -3.19
C ASP A 356 4.95 30.62 -4.54
N GLY A 357 3.61 30.63 -4.70
CA GLY A 357 2.94 30.37 -5.97
C GLY A 357 3.44 31.28 -7.09
N ALA A 358 3.50 32.60 -6.86
CA ALA A 358 4.02 33.56 -7.84
C ALA A 358 5.51 33.36 -8.18
N ARG A 359 6.34 32.95 -7.23
CA ARG A 359 7.76 32.63 -7.48
C ARG A 359 7.91 31.34 -8.30
N ILE A 360 7.08 30.33 -8.02
CA ILE A 360 7.05 29.10 -8.81
C ILE A 360 6.54 29.40 -10.23
N HIS A 361 5.52 30.25 -10.38
CA HIS A 361 5.00 30.69 -11.68
C HIS A 361 6.08 31.34 -12.55
N ASP A 362 6.83 32.30 -11.99
CA ASP A 362 7.89 32.98 -12.72
C ASP A 362 9.03 32.03 -13.14
N ARG A 363 9.33 31.01 -12.32
CA ARG A 363 10.27 29.94 -12.69
C ARG A 363 9.73 29.02 -13.76
N LEU A 364 8.45 28.67 -13.66
CA LEU A 364 7.78 27.76 -14.58
C LEU A 364 7.66 28.37 -15.98
N THR A 365 7.36 29.66 -16.10
CA THR A 365 7.08 30.34 -17.39
C THR A 365 8.32 30.86 -18.11
N ARG A 366 9.47 30.95 -17.43
CA ARG A 366 10.69 31.54 -17.99
C ARG A 366 11.35 30.60 -19.01
N GLY A 367 11.44 31.05 -20.25
CA GLY A 367 12.15 30.35 -21.32
C GLY A 367 11.44 29.09 -21.83
N ARG A 368 10.13 28.96 -21.58
CA ARG A 368 9.31 27.84 -22.04
C ARG A 368 8.62 28.10 -23.35
N THR A 369 8.24 27.01 -24.02
CA THR A 369 7.36 27.07 -25.18
C THR A 369 5.88 27.10 -24.74
N PRO A 370 5.00 27.84 -25.43
CA PRO A 370 3.57 27.70 -25.24
C PRO A 370 3.12 26.26 -25.49
N GLY A 371 2.22 25.75 -24.65
CA GLY A 371 1.72 24.37 -24.68
C GLY A 371 2.55 23.38 -23.85
N GLU A 372 3.72 23.76 -23.33
CA GLU A 372 4.65 22.82 -22.69
C GLU A 372 4.13 22.34 -21.33
N VAL A 373 4.07 21.01 -21.14
CA VAL A 373 3.77 20.39 -19.84
C VAL A 373 5.07 20.16 -19.08
N ILE A 374 5.20 20.83 -17.94
CA ILE A 374 6.39 20.74 -17.09
C ILE A 374 6.07 19.94 -15.83
N PRO A 375 6.65 18.74 -15.67
CA PRO A 375 6.61 18.02 -14.41
C PRO A 375 7.31 18.80 -13.30
N LEU A 376 6.74 18.82 -12.09
CA LEU A 376 7.37 19.40 -10.91
C LEU A 376 8.77 18.81 -10.64
N ALA A 377 8.98 17.54 -10.98
CA ALA A 377 10.30 16.90 -10.88
C ALA A 377 11.32 17.47 -11.89
N THR A 378 10.87 17.92 -13.07
CA THR A 378 11.73 18.66 -14.02
C THR A 378 12.15 19.99 -13.40
N LEU A 379 11.21 20.75 -12.83
CA LEU A 379 11.51 22.02 -12.18
C LEU A 379 12.45 21.82 -10.97
N THR A 380 12.22 20.77 -10.18
CA THR A 380 13.11 20.38 -9.08
C THR A 380 14.52 20.08 -9.57
N HIS A 381 14.66 19.37 -10.70
CA HIS A 381 15.95 19.07 -11.30
C HIS A 381 16.70 20.33 -11.72
N GLU A 382 16.02 21.27 -12.39
CA GLU A 382 16.59 22.57 -12.79
C GLU A 382 17.01 23.44 -11.60
N LEU A 383 16.33 23.27 -10.46
CA LEU A 383 16.71 23.88 -9.17
C LEU A 383 17.82 23.09 -8.45
N GLY A 384 18.75 22.50 -9.20
CA GLY A 384 19.88 21.75 -8.65
C GLY A 384 19.46 20.50 -7.88
N GLY A 385 18.46 19.77 -8.39
CA GLY A 385 17.91 18.59 -7.70
C GLY A 385 17.15 18.93 -6.41
N GLY A 386 16.60 20.14 -6.32
CA GLY A 386 15.79 20.60 -5.19
C GLY A 386 16.51 21.49 -4.18
N ALA A 387 17.83 21.65 -4.29
CA ALA A 387 18.60 22.56 -3.43
C ALA A 387 18.16 24.03 -3.55
N GLY A 388 17.56 24.40 -4.68
CA GLY A 388 17.03 25.75 -4.94
C GLY A 388 15.65 26.04 -4.34
N TRP A 389 14.90 25.03 -3.88
CA TRP A 389 13.53 25.21 -3.39
C TRP A 389 13.39 26.24 -2.24
N PRO A 390 14.28 26.28 -1.23
CA PRO A 390 14.19 27.27 -0.15
C PRO A 390 14.22 28.74 -0.62
N TYR A 391 14.77 29.01 -1.81
CA TYR A 391 14.83 30.35 -2.40
C TYR A 391 13.64 30.65 -3.32
N VAL A 392 12.88 29.63 -3.72
CA VAL A 392 11.71 29.77 -4.58
C VAL A 392 10.43 29.76 -3.75
N GLY A 393 10.24 28.77 -2.87
CA GLY A 393 9.04 28.65 -2.05
C GLY A 393 8.77 27.23 -1.57
N ASP A 394 7.74 27.07 -0.75
CA ASP A 394 7.27 25.78 -0.23
C ASP A 394 6.38 25.06 -1.27
N TRP A 395 7.01 24.27 -2.14
CA TRP A 395 6.31 23.57 -3.22
C TRP A 395 5.30 22.53 -2.71
N GLU A 396 5.50 21.97 -1.52
CA GLU A 396 4.60 20.98 -0.93
C GLU A 396 3.26 21.63 -0.56
N LYS A 397 3.32 22.79 0.11
CA LYS A 397 2.11 23.56 0.42
C LYS A 397 1.42 24.08 -0.83
N VAL A 398 2.18 24.58 -1.81
CA VAL A 398 1.61 25.05 -3.08
C VAL A 398 0.90 23.92 -3.84
N THR A 399 1.47 22.70 -3.90
CA THR A 399 0.78 21.58 -4.54
C THR A 399 -0.46 21.15 -3.76
N ALA A 400 -0.41 21.14 -2.42
CA ALA A 400 -1.58 20.87 -1.58
C ALA A 400 -2.72 21.88 -1.82
N ASP A 401 -2.41 23.17 -1.90
CA ASP A 401 -3.38 24.23 -2.19
C ASP A 401 -3.98 24.07 -3.60
N LEU A 402 -3.16 23.73 -4.60
CA LEU A 402 -3.65 23.46 -5.96
C LEU A 402 -4.60 22.26 -5.99
N VAL A 403 -4.32 21.16 -5.28
CA VAL A 403 -5.25 20.02 -5.17
C VAL A 403 -6.57 20.47 -4.55
N GLN A 404 -6.55 21.27 -3.48
CA GLN A 404 -7.77 21.79 -2.87
C GLN A 404 -8.54 22.72 -3.82
N LEU A 405 -7.83 23.54 -4.58
CA LEU A 405 -8.43 24.44 -5.57
C LEU A 405 -9.17 23.65 -6.66
N VAL A 406 -8.51 22.63 -7.23
CA VAL A 406 -9.10 21.73 -8.24
C VAL A 406 -10.31 20.99 -7.67
N ARG A 407 -10.21 20.44 -6.46
CA ARG A 407 -11.33 19.73 -5.81
C ARG A 407 -12.53 20.61 -5.50
N ALA A 408 -12.29 21.90 -5.27
CA ALA A 408 -13.35 22.88 -5.07
C ALA A 408 -13.88 23.47 -6.40
N ALA A 409 -13.45 22.94 -7.55
CA ALA A 409 -13.74 23.49 -8.88
C ALA A 409 -13.40 24.99 -9.01
N GLY A 410 -12.33 25.42 -8.32
CA GLY A 410 -11.86 26.81 -8.37
C GLY A 410 -10.90 27.10 -9.53
N CYS A 411 -10.53 26.07 -10.30
CA CYS A 411 -9.85 26.17 -11.59
C CYS A 411 -10.11 24.87 -12.37
N ASP A 412 -9.89 24.91 -13.68
CA ASP A 412 -9.90 23.71 -14.52
C ASP A 412 -8.59 22.93 -14.35
N ALA A 413 -8.67 21.61 -14.51
CA ALA A 413 -7.52 20.73 -14.44
C ALA A 413 -7.76 19.41 -15.18
N LEU A 414 -6.69 18.83 -15.71
CA LEU A 414 -6.69 17.46 -16.17
C LEU A 414 -6.28 16.55 -15.01
N SER A 415 -7.27 15.87 -14.43
CA SER A 415 -7.08 14.88 -13.36
C SER A 415 -6.69 13.52 -13.97
N LEU A 416 -5.57 12.96 -13.53
CA LEU A 416 -4.98 11.74 -14.09
C LEU A 416 -4.88 10.63 -13.05
N GLY A 417 -5.30 9.44 -13.44
CA GLY A 417 -5.04 8.19 -12.71
C GLY A 417 -3.90 7.41 -13.33
N LEU A 418 -2.67 7.88 -13.10
CA LEU A 418 -1.49 7.28 -13.71
C LEU A 418 -1.17 5.91 -13.08
N PRO A 419 -0.78 4.92 -13.88
CA PRO A 419 -0.17 3.69 -13.36
C PRO A 419 1.05 4.00 -12.50
N GLU A 420 1.34 3.14 -11.51
CA GLU A 420 2.42 3.35 -10.53
C GLU A 420 3.78 3.67 -11.19
N ILE A 421 4.14 2.96 -12.26
CA ILE A 421 5.40 3.19 -12.99
C ILE A 421 5.41 4.55 -13.69
N ALA A 422 4.30 4.93 -14.34
CA ALA A 422 4.19 6.24 -15.00
C ALA A 422 4.26 7.39 -13.99
N ARG A 423 3.56 7.24 -12.86
CA ARG A 423 3.64 8.17 -11.73
C ARG A 423 5.07 8.29 -11.21
N ALA A 424 5.77 7.17 -11.00
CA ALA A 424 7.17 7.19 -10.56
C ALA A 424 8.10 7.88 -11.58
N LEU A 425 7.89 7.68 -12.88
CA LEU A 425 8.68 8.33 -13.94
C LEU A 425 8.48 9.85 -13.98
N ILE A 426 7.26 10.35 -13.78
CA ILE A 426 7.02 11.82 -13.73
C ILE A 426 7.50 12.45 -12.42
N CYS A 427 7.61 11.68 -11.33
CA CYS A 427 8.14 12.12 -10.03
C CYS A 427 9.67 12.11 -9.98
N THR A 428 10.33 11.50 -10.95
CA THR A 428 11.80 11.47 -11.02
C THR A 428 12.32 12.50 -12.02
N GLY A 429 13.54 12.99 -11.76
CA GLY A 429 14.22 13.93 -12.64
C GLY A 429 14.36 13.38 -14.07
N PRO A 430 14.49 14.26 -15.08
CA PRO A 430 14.39 13.90 -16.50
C PRO A 430 15.40 12.84 -16.96
N ASN A 431 16.53 12.71 -16.27
CA ASN A 431 17.62 11.78 -16.61
C ASN A 431 17.71 10.56 -15.67
N ASN A 432 16.79 10.44 -14.71
CA ASN A 432 16.81 9.36 -13.73
C ASN A 432 16.17 8.08 -14.26
N HIS A 433 16.41 6.98 -13.53
CA HIS A 433 15.83 5.68 -13.85
C HIS A 433 15.00 5.17 -12.67
N VAL A 434 13.87 4.55 -12.97
CA VAL A 434 12.98 3.86 -12.02
C VAL A 434 13.20 2.36 -12.17
N ARG A 435 13.38 1.65 -11.06
CA ARG A 435 13.53 0.19 -11.06
C ARG A 435 12.34 -0.46 -10.37
N THR A 436 11.77 -1.47 -10.99
CA THR A 436 10.72 -2.30 -10.39
C THR A 436 11.17 -3.74 -10.30
N LEU A 437 10.71 -4.45 -9.26
CA LEU A 437 10.95 -5.87 -9.11
C LEU A 437 9.71 -6.63 -9.59
N ASP A 438 9.84 -7.36 -10.69
CA ASP A 438 8.85 -8.33 -11.09
C ASP A 438 8.94 -9.52 -10.13
N THR A 439 8.03 -9.58 -9.17
CA THR A 439 7.99 -10.63 -8.15
C THR A 439 7.65 -12.00 -8.71
N ALA A 440 7.01 -12.08 -9.88
CA ALA A 440 6.67 -13.34 -10.53
C ALA A 440 7.89 -13.92 -11.27
N ALA A 441 8.63 -13.09 -11.99
CA ALA A 441 9.82 -13.50 -12.73
C ALA A 441 11.13 -13.45 -11.91
N GLY A 442 11.13 -12.76 -10.78
CA GLY A 442 12.35 -12.51 -9.99
C GLY A 442 13.36 -11.60 -10.68
N HIS A 443 12.93 -10.83 -11.68
CA HIS A 443 13.80 -9.95 -12.46
C HIS A 443 13.52 -8.47 -12.14
N THR A 444 14.55 -7.64 -12.23
CA THR A 444 14.43 -6.18 -12.09
C THR A 444 14.24 -5.56 -13.46
N LEU A 445 13.15 -4.81 -13.66
CA LEU A 445 12.92 -3.99 -14.84
C LEU A 445 13.40 -2.57 -14.55
N THR A 446 14.05 -1.92 -15.51
CA THR A 446 14.53 -0.54 -15.39
C THR A 446 13.87 0.30 -16.47
N TYR A 447 13.23 1.39 -16.06
CA TYR A 447 12.60 2.39 -16.89
C TYR A 447 13.42 3.67 -16.79
N GLY A 448 13.63 4.38 -17.89
CA GLY A 448 14.51 5.53 -17.95
C GLY A 448 13.88 6.73 -18.67
N PRO A 449 14.72 7.64 -19.19
CA PRO A 449 14.27 8.87 -19.83
C PRO A 449 13.37 8.65 -21.04
N LYS A 450 13.56 7.56 -21.79
CA LYS A 450 12.74 7.24 -22.97
C LYS A 450 11.29 6.91 -22.57
N GLU A 451 11.12 6.09 -21.54
CA GLU A 451 9.81 5.70 -21.03
C GLU A 451 9.11 6.90 -20.38
N ARG A 452 9.88 7.74 -19.66
CA ARG A 452 9.36 9.02 -19.15
C ARG A 452 8.87 9.94 -20.27
N ALA A 453 9.63 10.09 -21.35
CA ALA A 453 9.22 10.90 -22.51
C ALA A 453 7.95 10.37 -23.18
N ALA A 454 7.79 9.05 -23.26
CA ALA A 454 6.56 8.44 -23.77
C ALA A 454 5.33 8.76 -22.90
N VAL A 455 5.47 8.71 -21.57
CA VAL A 455 4.41 9.10 -20.63
C VAL A 455 4.03 10.57 -20.81
N LEU A 456 5.02 11.47 -20.94
CA LEU A 456 4.75 12.89 -21.14
C LEU A 456 4.08 13.17 -22.49
N ALA A 457 4.54 12.53 -23.56
CA ALA A 457 3.89 12.67 -24.87
C ALA A 457 2.43 12.20 -24.88
N GLU A 458 2.10 11.18 -24.08
CA GLU A 458 0.72 10.74 -23.91
C GLU A 458 -0.13 11.77 -23.15
N ILE A 459 0.40 12.34 -22.07
CA ILE A 459 -0.25 13.42 -21.31
C ILE A 459 -0.45 14.65 -22.19
N ASP A 460 0.58 15.05 -22.94
CA ASP A 460 0.54 16.18 -23.89
C ASP A 460 -0.56 15.98 -24.93
N ARG A 461 -0.71 14.76 -25.45
CA ARG A 461 -1.78 14.43 -26.40
C ARG A 461 -3.17 14.59 -25.77
N PHE A 462 -3.39 14.12 -24.55
CA PHE A 462 -4.67 14.29 -23.86
C PHE A 462 -4.97 15.76 -23.58
N LEU A 463 -3.96 16.52 -23.14
CA LEU A 463 -4.09 17.94 -22.89
C LEU A 463 -4.40 18.71 -24.17
N ALA A 464 -3.72 18.41 -25.28
CA ALA A 464 -3.96 19.05 -26.57
C ALA A 464 -5.39 18.83 -27.08
N CYS A 465 -5.96 17.64 -26.88
CA CYS A 465 -7.37 17.38 -27.20
C CYS A 465 -8.31 18.26 -26.37
N LEU A 466 -8.05 18.40 -25.07
CA LEU A 466 -8.88 19.19 -24.17
C LEU A 466 -8.78 20.69 -24.46
N VAL A 467 -7.56 21.20 -24.66
CA VAL A 467 -7.28 22.61 -24.97
C VAL A 467 -7.81 23.02 -26.35
N ALA A 468 -7.87 22.09 -27.30
CA ALA A 468 -8.50 22.36 -28.60
C ALA A 468 -10.01 22.66 -28.48
N GLU A 469 -10.68 22.18 -27.43
CA GLU A 469 -12.08 22.50 -27.13
C GLU A 469 -12.20 23.76 -26.28
N GLN A 470 -11.40 23.85 -25.21
CA GLN A 470 -11.39 24.99 -24.29
C GLN A 470 -10.06 25.06 -23.53
N ASP A 471 -9.43 26.25 -23.50
CA ASP A 471 -8.26 26.50 -22.66
C ASP A 471 -8.58 26.24 -21.18
N LEU A 472 -7.63 25.66 -20.42
CA LEU A 472 -7.80 25.43 -18.99
C LEU A 472 -7.97 26.76 -18.25
N TRP A 473 -9.16 27.01 -17.70
CA TRP A 473 -9.42 28.22 -16.92
C TRP A 473 -8.66 28.20 -15.58
N PRO A 474 -7.80 29.18 -15.31
CA PRO A 474 -6.96 29.20 -14.11
C PRO A 474 -7.68 29.62 -12.81
N GLY A 475 -8.97 29.94 -12.88
CA GLY A 475 -9.72 30.54 -11.79
C GLY A 475 -9.83 32.07 -11.90
N ASP A 476 -10.61 32.66 -10.99
CA ASP A 476 -10.84 34.11 -10.93
C ASP A 476 -9.86 34.83 -10.00
N GLY A 477 -9.73 36.15 -10.18
CA GLY A 477 -9.04 37.02 -9.23
C GLY A 477 -7.53 36.77 -9.13
N LEU A 478 -6.91 36.29 -10.22
CA LEU A 478 -5.48 36.01 -10.26
C LEU A 478 -4.66 37.25 -9.89
N LEU A 479 -3.65 37.06 -9.05
CA LEU A 479 -2.70 38.10 -8.72
C LEU A 479 -1.83 38.43 -9.94
N PRO A 480 -1.35 39.68 -10.08
CA PRO A 480 -0.42 40.00 -11.15
C PRO A 480 0.86 39.16 -10.98
N PRO A 481 1.42 38.62 -12.06
CA PRO A 481 2.66 37.85 -11.98
C PRO A 481 3.76 38.73 -11.37
N HIS A 482 4.58 38.14 -10.50
CA HIS A 482 5.65 38.89 -9.85
C HIS A 482 6.58 39.46 -10.93
N PHE A 483 6.50 40.77 -11.16
CA PHE A 483 7.53 41.48 -11.91
C PHE A 483 8.64 41.76 -10.91
N GLN A 484 9.76 41.05 -11.05
CA GLN A 484 11.00 41.57 -10.48
C GLN A 484 11.20 42.95 -11.13
N GLN A 485 11.02 44.01 -10.34
CA GLN A 485 11.60 45.30 -10.72
C GLN A 485 13.11 45.05 -10.89
N PRO A 486 13.69 45.49 -12.02
CA PRO A 486 15.05 45.15 -12.41
C PRO A 486 16.10 45.57 -11.38
#